data_AF-A0A8S9TJ51-F1
#
_entry.id   AF-A0A8S9TJ51-F1
#
_cell.length_a   1.000
_cell.length_b   1.000
_cell.length_c   1.000
_cell.angle_alpha   90.00
_cell.angle_beta   90.00
_cell.angle_gamma   90.00
#
_symmetry.space_group_name_H-M   'P 1'
#
loop_
_entity.id
_entity.type
_entity.pdbx_description
1 polymer ?
#
loop_
_entity_poly.entity_id
_entity_poly.type
_entity_poly.pdbx_seq_one_letter_code
_entity_poly.pdbx_strand_id
1 'polypeptide(L)' 'MIHPFHLHTYPFQILARQDAESGTWLPEPFRAWRDNINVPGHSKVRIAVPFRDFTGKTVFHCHISEHEDRGMMGILEVEA' A
#
# COMPACT_ATOMS: atom_id res chain seq x y z
N MET A 1 3.14 -15.81 3.43
CA MET A 1 4.08 -14.84 2.82
C MET A 1 3.62 -13.44 3.17
N ILE A 2 4.53 -12.47 3.27
CA ILE A 2 4.21 -11.05 3.44
C ILE A 2 4.57 -10.30 2.15
N HIS A 3 3.80 -9.28 1.80
CA HIS A 3 4.10 -8.39 0.69
C HIS A 3 4.18 -6.96 1.22
N PRO A 4 5.38 -6.38 1.38
CA PRO A 4 5.52 -4.97 1.71
C PRO A 4 5.03 -4.14 0.52
N PHE A 5 3.85 -3.55 0.62
CA PHE A 5 3.32 -2.65 -0.38
C PHE A 5 4.00 -1.28 -0.25
N HIS A 6 4.52 -0.74 -1.35
CA HIS A 6 5.08 0.60 -1.43
C HIS A 6 4.38 1.41 -2.54
N LEU A 7 4.09 2.68 -2.27
CA LEU A 7 3.54 3.64 -3.23
C LEU A 7 4.50 4.81 -3.40
N HIS A 8 4.91 5.07 -4.63
CA HIS A 8 5.73 6.22 -4.97
C HIS A 8 4.91 7.51 -4.97
N THR A 9 5.60 8.65 -4.82
CA THR A 9 5.08 10.02 -4.92
C THR A 9 4.14 10.45 -3.78
N TYR A 10 3.15 9.64 -3.44
CA TYR A 10 2.07 10.04 -2.53
C TYR A 10 2.19 9.33 -1.18
N PRO A 11 2.36 10.06 -0.06
CA PRO A 11 2.25 9.46 1.26
C PRO A 11 0.80 9.06 1.51
N PHE A 12 0.59 8.04 2.34
CA PHE A 12 -0.73 7.56 2.72
C PHE A 12 -0.85 7.33 4.22
N GLN A 13 -2.10 7.30 4.70
CA GLN A 13 -2.42 6.87 6.06
C GLN A 13 -3.04 5.48 6.03
N ILE A 14 -2.68 4.63 6.98
CA ILE A 14 -3.33 3.34 7.19
C ILE A 14 -4.60 3.58 8.01
N LEU A 15 -5.74 3.10 7.52
CA LEU A 15 -7.03 3.24 8.17
C LEU A 15 -7.39 2.01 9.00
N ALA A 16 -7.16 0.82 8.44
CA ALA A 16 -7.48 -0.45 9.08
C ALA A 16 -6.68 -1.60 8.43
N ARG A 17 -6.50 -2.68 9.18
CA ARG A 17 -5.87 -3.92 8.74
C ARG A 17 -6.84 -5.07 8.97
N GLN A 18 -6.84 -6.01 8.07
CA GLN A 18 -7.54 -7.26 8.27
C GLN A 18 -6.60 -8.21 9.03
N ASP A 19 -7.09 -8.77 10.13
CA ASP A 19 -6.43 -9.87 10.80
C ASP A 19 -6.37 -11.09 9.85
N ALA A 20 -5.20 -11.69 9.70
CA ALA A 20 -4.95 -12.71 8.68
C ALA A 20 -5.65 -14.04 8.98
N GLU A 21 -5.95 -14.30 10.25
CA GLU A 21 -6.54 -15.55 10.72
C GLU A 21 -8.07 -15.47 10.78
N SER A 22 -8.59 -14.45 11.45
CA SER A 22 -10.03 -14.24 11.65
C SER A 22 -10.71 -13.50 10.49
N GLY A 23 -9.96 -12.79 9.66
CA GLY A 23 -10.53 -11.92 8.62
C GLY A 23 -11.19 -10.64 9.17
N THR A 24 -11.06 -10.36 10.46
CA THR A 24 -11.67 -9.21 11.13
C THR A 24 -10.93 -7.92 10.80
N TRP A 25 -11.65 -6.82 10.60
CA TRP A 25 -11.03 -5.50 10.43
C TRP A 25 -10.69 -4.87 11.77
N LEU A 26 -9.41 -4.58 11.97
CA LEU A 26 -8.88 -3.83 13.11
C LEU A 26 -8.50 -2.41 12.67
N PRO A 27 -9.02 -1.35 13.30
CA PRO A 27 -8.64 0.02 12.96
C PRO A 27 -7.16 0.27 13.29
N GLU A 28 -6.48 1.11 12.50
CA GLU A 28 -5.09 1.49 12.81
C GLU A 28 -5.07 2.35 14.08
N PRO A 29 -4.38 1.92 15.16
CA PRO A 29 -4.39 2.65 16.43
C PRO A 29 -3.60 3.97 16.35
N PHE A 30 -2.58 4.02 15.49
CA PHE A 30 -1.70 5.18 15.35
C PHE A 30 -1.56 5.55 13.88
N ARG A 31 -2.29 6.59 13.46
CA ARG A 31 -2.20 7.11 12.09
C ARG A 31 -0.95 7.95 11.94
N ALA A 32 -0.13 7.58 10.97
CA ALA A 32 1.03 8.34 10.52
C ALA A 32 1.05 8.34 9.00
N TRP A 33 1.70 9.35 8.42
CA TRP A 33 2.03 9.34 7.00
C TRP A 33 3.12 8.31 6.75
N ARG A 34 2.90 7.45 5.76
CA ARG A 34 3.81 6.38 5.35
C ARG A 34 3.80 6.26 3.84
N ASP A 35 4.81 5.61 3.29
CA ASP A 35 4.89 5.23 1.89
C ASP A 35 4.94 3.70 1.72
N ASN A 36 5.05 2.95 2.82
CA ASN A 36 5.11 1.50 2.81
C ASN A 36 4.26 0.83 3.91
N ILE A 37 3.86 -0.42 3.65
CA ILE A 37 3.21 -1.25 4.64
C ILE A 37 3.30 -2.74 4.36
N ASN A 38 3.56 -3.55 5.39
CA ASN A 38 3.47 -5.01 5.29
C ASN A 38 2.01 -5.46 5.17
N VAL A 39 1.72 -6.23 4.11
CA VAL A 39 0.44 -6.92 3.90
C VAL A 39 0.68 -8.43 4.07
N PRO A 40 0.22 -9.03 5.18
CA PRO A 40 0.23 -10.49 5.32
C PRO A 40 -0.58 -11.18 4.24
N GLY A 41 -0.15 -12.38 3.82
CA GLY A 41 -0.90 -13.22 2.89
C GLY A 41 -2.30 -13.52 3.42
N HIS A 42 -3.26 -13.61 2.51
CA HIS A 42 -4.69 -13.80 2.82
C HIS A 42 -5.33 -12.68 3.66
N SER A 43 -4.65 -11.56 3.84
CA SER A 43 -5.17 -10.38 4.54
C SER A 43 -5.28 -9.17 3.59
N LYS A 44 -5.83 -8.07 4.10
CA LYS A 44 -6.03 -6.81 3.38
C LYS A 44 -5.67 -5.64 4.29
N VAL A 45 -5.24 -4.53 3.69
CA VAL A 45 -5.02 -3.26 4.39
C VAL A 45 -5.82 -2.18 3.67
N ARG A 46 -6.45 -1.28 4.44
CA ARG A 46 -7.09 -0.07 3.90
C ARG A 46 -6.16 1.11 4.13
N ILE A 47 -5.83 1.81 3.05
CA ILE A 47 -5.04 3.04 3.07
C ILE A 47 -5.86 4.20 2.50
N ALA A 48 -5.56 5.42 2.96
CA ALA A 48 -6.07 6.66 2.41
C ALA A 48 -4.93 7.45 1.80
N VAL A 49 -5.03 7.75 0.51
CA VAL A 49 -4.01 8.46 -0.27
C VAL A 49 -4.60 9.80 -0.74
N PRO A 50 -4.04 10.95 -0.33
CA PRO A 50 -4.36 12.23 -0.93
C PRO A 50 -3.54 12.42 -2.21
N PHE A 51 -4.16 12.20 -3.38
CA PHE A 51 -3.54 12.55 -4.66
C PHE A 51 -3.58 14.07 -4.85
N ARG A 52 -2.49 14.74 -4.46
CA ARG A 52 -2.32 16.18 -4.51
C ARG A 52 -0.94 16.51 -5.08
N ASP A 53 -0.75 17.76 -5.48
CA ASP A 53 0.52 18.38 -5.89
C ASP A 53 1.10 17.89 -7.23
N PHE A 54 0.88 16.62 -7.60
CA PHE A 54 1.43 16.03 -8.83
C PHE A 54 0.37 15.27 -9.63
N THR A 55 0.52 15.29 -10.95
CA THR A 55 -0.24 14.48 -11.92
C THR A 55 0.74 13.69 -12.78
N GLY A 56 0.26 12.65 -13.44
CA GLY A 56 1.06 11.77 -14.30
C GLY A 56 1.18 10.36 -13.76
N LYS A 57 2.16 9.61 -14.27
CA LYS A 57 2.36 8.19 -13.97
C LYS A 57 3.38 8.02 -12.85
N THR A 58 3.04 7.18 -11.89
CA THR A 58 3.93 6.69 -10.83
C THR A 58 3.72 5.18 -10.66
N VAL A 59 4.44 4.55 -9.74
CA VAL A 59 4.34 3.11 -9.51
C VAL A 59 3.98 2.78 -8.06
N PHE A 60 3.37 1.62 -7.89
CA PHE A 60 3.29 0.94 -6.61
C PHE A 60 3.71 -0.52 -6.82
N HIS A 61 4.33 -1.12 -5.81
CA HIS A 61 4.86 -2.47 -5.95
C HIS A 61 5.06 -3.17 -4.62
N CYS A 62 5.32 -4.47 -4.71
CA CYS A 62 5.93 -5.19 -3.60
C CYS A 62 7.39 -4.75 -3.45
N HIS A 63 7.82 -4.42 -2.24
CA HIS A 63 9.19 -4.00 -1.94
C HIS A 63 10.12 -5.18 -1.63
N ILE A 64 9.70 -6.41 -1.98
CA ILE A 64 10.59 -7.57 -2.10
C ILE A 64 11.07 -7.57 -3.54
N SER A 65 12.35 -7.25 -3.76
CA SER A 65 12.92 -7.04 -5.10
C SER A 65 12.67 -8.21 -6.04
N GLU A 66 12.76 -9.45 -5.58
CA GLU A 66 12.49 -10.63 -6.41
C GLU A 66 11.03 -10.73 -6.86
N HIS A 67 10.08 -10.20 -6.07
CA HIS A 67 8.67 -10.13 -6.47
C HIS A 67 8.43 -8.96 -7.43
N GLU A 68 9.05 -7.81 -7.14
CA GLU A 68 9.02 -6.61 -8.00
C GLU A 68 9.51 -6.94 -9.42
N ASP A 69 10.72 -7.51 -9.54
CA ASP A 69 11.38 -7.86 -10.80
C ASP A 69 10.60 -8.92 -11.61
N ARG A 70 9.77 -9.72 -10.91
CA ARG A 70 8.90 -10.73 -11.52
C ARG A 70 7.51 -10.22 -11.85
N GLY A 71 7.29 -8.91 -11.79
CA GLY A 71 6.08 -8.25 -12.26
C GLY A 71 5.07 -7.90 -11.16
N MET A 72 5.43 -7.96 -9.88
CA MET A 72 4.58 -7.49 -8.78
C MET A 72 4.64 -5.96 -8.60
N MET A 73 4.48 -5.25 -9.73
CA MET A 73 4.48 -3.79 -9.85
C MET A 73 3.30 -3.34 -10.72
N GLY A 74 2.66 -2.25 -10.33
CA GLY A 74 1.58 -1.60 -11.07
C GLY A 74 1.89 -0.13 -11.33
N ILE A 75 1.34 0.39 -12.43
CA ILE A 75 1.35 1.82 -12.73
C ILE A 75 0.09 2.46 -12.15
N LEU A 76 0.27 3.59 -11.48
CA LEU A 76 -0.80 4.49 -11.06
C LEU A 76 -0.72 5.76 -11.92
N GLU A 77 -1.81 6.10 -12.60
CA GLU A 77 -1.95 7.36 -13.36
C GLU A 77 -2.89 8.30 -12.60
N VAL A 78 -2.41 9.50 -12.30
CA VAL A 78 -3.16 10.56 -11.62
C VAL A 78 -3.43 11.69 -12.60
N GLU A 79 -4.71 11.99 -12.78
CA GLU A 79 -5.20 13.03 -13.70
C GLU A 79 -5.65 14.29 -12.92
N ALA A 80 -5.74 15.41 -13.63
CA ALA A 80 -6.09 16.74 -13.07
C ALA A 80 -7.61 16.94 -12.91
#